data_AF-A0A1R1XUI1-F1
#
_entry.id   AF-A0A1R1XUI1-F1
#
_cell.length_a   1.000
_cell.length_b   1.000
_cell.length_c   1.000
_cell.angle_alpha   90.00
_cell.angle_beta   90.00
_cell.angle_gamma   90.00
#
_symmetry.space_group_name_H-M   'P 1'
#
loop_
_entity.id
_entity.type
_entity.pdbx_description
1 polymer ?
#
loop_
_entity_poly.entity_id
_entity_poly.type
_entity_poly.pdbx_seq_one_letter_code
_entity_poly.pdbx_strand_id
1 'polypeptide(L)'
;MLPNATALHVPRFSETHESNSDNISSPDTKEIPPIANITNLVLTEALKSESRFDQIFSNISEQAIEYYEESGRQRFANLLKRDIAQLHLCRERYQKARVYYEQLIPSSQDGSYWLPLHTQLLIDLATCQYNLDLWPAYINSIQTLLLPKCKIPAKELNWFSSELVITSRQNLTIDYEIEMTPFFRIDNITVNDSDNKLYISVNSVNKKEFEIDKILVTLASTNSSVSILFSIDSDSVSAPGLYQVSKVEISIGKALFYTDFSSSVKKIMVRLRRNPHLPCVSISSSKNSYVNGDTCLQVSIDSKHYSFSEGRLSIFDEDGRSLVNEKTKISKVTLPVGFSETGEALIQGCCIYIPFLDERSVMTIELDGVDCSPCFDPIILETCFEQATRSSEDKKHIKVPDNNFGHIFDGRFAR
;
A
#
# COMPACT_ATOMS: atom_id res chain seq x y z
N MET A 1 20.49 31.61 -4.47
CA MET A 1 19.31 31.26 -5.30
C MET A 1 18.62 30.11 -4.58
N LEU A 2 17.60 30.44 -3.79
CA LEU A 2 16.74 29.47 -3.10
C LEU A 2 15.46 29.30 -3.94
N PRO A 3 14.95 28.08 -4.14
CA PRO A 3 13.75 27.87 -4.94
C PRO A 3 12.51 28.32 -4.17
N ASN A 4 11.53 28.82 -4.93
CA ASN A 4 10.22 29.27 -4.48
C ASN A 4 9.53 28.20 -3.62
N ALA A 5 9.30 28.50 -2.34
CA ALA A 5 8.38 27.76 -1.50
C ALA A 5 6.95 28.07 -1.97
N THR A 6 6.35 27.13 -2.69
CA THR A 6 4.93 27.16 -3.01
C THR A 6 4.17 26.95 -1.71
N ALA A 7 3.66 28.03 -1.12
CA ALA A 7 2.74 27.93 -0.01
C ALA A 7 1.60 26.98 -0.41
N LEU A 8 1.29 25.99 0.43
CA LEU A 8 0.07 25.21 0.34
C LEU A 8 -1.11 26.18 0.43
N HIS A 9 -1.59 26.62 -0.73
CA HIS A 9 -2.81 27.39 -0.86
C HIS A 9 -3.97 26.40 -0.70
N VAL A 10 -4.14 25.83 0.50
CA VAL A 10 -5.44 25.27 0.89
C VAL A 10 -6.41 26.44 0.71
N PRO A 11 -7.39 26.36 -0.19
CA PRO A 11 -8.24 27.50 -0.45
C PRO A 11 -9.05 27.79 0.82
N ARG A 12 -8.64 28.79 1.60
CA ARG A 12 -9.51 29.38 2.63
C ARG A 12 -10.63 30.10 1.89
N PHE A 13 -11.67 29.37 1.52
CA PHE A 13 -12.91 29.99 1.08
C PHE A 13 -13.67 30.43 2.33
N SER A 14 -13.52 31.71 2.63
CA SER A 14 -14.53 32.43 3.40
C SER A 14 -15.85 32.35 2.65
N GLU A 15 -16.92 32.05 3.36
CA GLU A 15 -18.29 32.09 2.85
C GLU A 15 -18.55 33.51 2.29
N THR A 16 -18.64 33.61 0.97
CA THR A 16 -19.06 34.84 0.29
C THR A 16 -20.55 35.04 0.53
N HIS A 17 -20.88 35.84 1.53
CA HIS A 17 -22.14 36.57 1.57
C HIS A 17 -22.12 37.61 0.44
N GLU A 18 -22.96 37.40 -0.57
CA GLU A 18 -23.28 38.41 -1.57
C GLU A 18 -23.81 39.67 -0.89
N SER A 19 -23.07 40.76 -1.01
CA SER A 19 -23.65 42.10 -0.96
C SER A 19 -22.98 42.96 -2.02
N ASN A 20 -23.72 43.18 -3.10
CA ASN A 20 -23.46 44.19 -4.11
C ASN A 20 -23.43 45.58 -3.46
N SER A 21 -22.33 46.29 -3.60
CA SER A 21 -22.36 47.73 -3.87
C SER A 21 -21.03 48.18 -4.46
N ASP A 22 -21.07 48.59 -5.72
CA ASP A 22 -20.06 49.40 -6.37
C ASP A 22 -19.77 50.67 -5.57
N ASN A 23 -18.48 50.96 -5.33
CA ASN A 23 -17.95 52.31 -5.49
C ASN A 23 -16.41 52.29 -5.48
N ILE A 24 -15.87 52.78 -6.59
CA ILE A 24 -14.46 53.04 -6.83
C ILE A 24 -14.09 54.34 -6.10
N SER A 25 -13.18 54.26 -5.13
CA SER A 25 -12.33 55.40 -4.74
C SER A 25 -10.99 54.92 -4.18
N SER A 26 -9.92 55.41 -4.81
CA SER A 26 -8.53 55.63 -4.37
C SER A 26 -8.18 55.43 -2.87
N PRO A 27 -6.96 54.98 -2.52
CA PRO A 27 -6.62 54.47 -1.19
C PRO A 27 -6.58 55.59 -0.14
N ASP A 28 -7.60 55.62 0.72
CA ASP A 28 -7.55 56.38 1.96
C ASP A 28 -6.46 55.79 2.85
N THR A 29 -5.45 56.62 3.11
CA THR A 29 -4.43 56.39 4.12
C THR A 29 -5.12 56.51 5.48
N LYS A 30 -5.69 55.41 5.98
CA LYS A 30 -6.24 55.36 7.34
C LYS A 30 -5.09 55.52 8.31
N GLU A 31 -4.95 56.74 8.83
CA GLU A 31 -4.11 57.06 9.97
C GLU A 31 -4.35 56.06 11.09
N ILE A 32 -3.30 55.36 11.48
CA ILE A 32 -3.27 54.49 12.66
C ILE A 32 -3.58 55.40 13.85
N PRO A 33 -4.64 55.13 14.64
CA PRO A 33 -4.95 55.97 15.80
C PRO A 33 -3.73 56.04 16.72
N PRO A 34 -3.36 57.24 17.22
CA PRO A 34 -2.15 57.40 18.00
C PRO A 34 -2.23 56.52 19.25
N ILE A 35 -1.21 55.67 19.42
CA ILE A 35 -0.98 54.75 20.57
C ILE A 35 -1.06 55.49 21.93
N ALA A 36 -1.06 56.83 21.92
CA ALA A 36 -1.06 57.74 23.06
C ALA A 36 -2.23 57.58 24.04
N ASN A 37 -3.34 56.94 23.68
CA ASN A 37 -4.53 56.82 24.54
C ASN A 37 -4.66 55.47 25.27
N ILE A 38 -3.68 54.57 25.17
CA ILE A 38 -3.72 53.27 25.86
C ILE A 38 -3.10 53.42 27.27
N THR A 39 -3.92 53.30 28.32
CA THR A 39 -3.48 53.41 29.73
C THR A 39 -2.83 52.15 30.29
N ASN A 40 -3.01 51.00 29.63
CA ASN A 40 -2.43 49.74 30.09
C ASN A 40 -0.99 49.59 29.57
N LEU A 41 -0.02 49.67 30.48
CA LEU A 41 1.42 49.55 30.18
C LEU A 41 1.76 48.25 29.44
N VAL A 42 1.15 47.12 29.82
CA VAL A 42 1.40 45.81 29.18
C VAL A 42 0.94 45.81 27.73
N LEU A 43 -0.21 46.42 27.43
CA LEU A 43 -0.69 46.57 26.05
C LEU A 43 0.21 47.51 25.25
N THR A 44 0.66 48.62 25.85
CA THR A 44 1.62 49.51 25.16
C THR A 44 2.96 48.82 24.89
N GLU A 45 3.41 47.89 25.74
CA GLU A 45 4.62 47.11 25.51
C GLU A 45 4.43 46.01 24.46
N ALA A 46 3.29 45.32 24.47
CA ALA A 46 2.94 44.32 23.47
C ALA A 46 2.87 44.94 22.06
N LEU A 47 2.34 46.16 21.94
CA LEU A 47 2.23 46.87 20.66
C LEU A 47 3.55 47.45 20.12
N LYS A 48 4.62 47.49 20.94
CA LYS A 48 5.94 48.02 20.51
C LYS A 48 6.72 47.08 19.61
N SER A 49 6.50 45.76 19.71
CA SER A 49 7.25 44.77 18.94
C SER A 49 6.47 43.47 18.85
N GLU A 50 6.50 42.84 17.67
CA GLU A 50 5.93 41.52 17.44
C GLU A 50 6.49 40.45 18.40
N SER A 51 7.81 40.51 18.68
CA SER A 51 8.43 39.58 19.62
C SER A 51 7.94 39.77 21.04
N ARG A 52 7.59 41.01 21.45
CA ARG A 52 7.01 41.25 22.77
C ARG A 52 5.56 40.86 22.85
N PHE A 53 4.78 41.11 21.81
CA PHE A 53 3.43 40.58 21.70
C PHE A 53 3.42 39.06 21.88
N ASP A 54 4.24 38.35 21.10
CA ASP A 54 4.30 36.88 21.14
C ASP A 54 4.66 36.37 22.53
N GLN A 55 5.65 36.98 23.20
CA GLN A 55 6.07 36.56 24.54
C GLN A 55 4.99 36.82 25.60
N ILE A 56 4.35 37.99 25.57
CA ILE A 56 3.27 38.32 26.50
C ILE A 56 2.08 37.39 26.27
N PHE A 57 1.73 37.16 25.00
CA PHE A 57 0.63 36.27 24.62
C PHE A 57 0.90 34.83 25.06
N SER A 58 2.08 34.28 24.76
CA SER A 58 2.46 32.91 25.17
C SER A 58 2.45 32.77 26.69
N ASN A 59 3.08 33.68 27.44
CA ASN A 59 3.14 33.60 28.89
C ASN A 59 1.75 33.65 29.54
N ILE A 60 0.89 34.57 29.11
CA ILE A 60 -0.48 34.68 29.64
C ILE A 60 -1.30 33.44 29.28
N SER A 61 -1.15 32.93 28.05
CA SER A 61 -1.89 31.77 27.60
C SER A 61 -1.45 30.49 28.31
N GLU A 62 -0.15 30.29 28.53
CA GLU A 62 0.40 29.16 29.29
C GLU A 62 -0.06 29.19 30.74
N GLN A 63 0.02 30.34 31.41
CA GLN A 63 -0.47 30.49 32.78
C GLN A 63 -1.98 30.22 32.87
N ALA A 64 -2.77 30.68 31.89
CA ALA A 64 -4.19 30.40 31.83
C ALA A 64 -4.49 28.91 31.56
N ILE A 65 -3.69 28.23 30.74
CA ILE A 65 -3.79 26.79 30.50
C ILE A 65 -3.60 26.03 31.81
N GLU A 66 -2.55 26.33 32.58
CA GLU A 66 -2.29 25.70 33.88
C GLU A 66 -3.49 25.87 34.83
N TYR A 67 -4.02 27.08 34.96
CA TYR A 67 -5.20 27.32 35.80
C TYR A 67 -6.45 26.58 35.32
N TYR A 68 -6.67 26.48 34.01
CA TYR A 68 -7.79 25.70 33.48
C TYR A 68 -7.60 24.21 33.69
N GLU A 69 -6.39 23.68 33.56
CA GLU A 69 -6.07 22.27 33.81
C GLU A 69 -6.25 21.92 35.29
N GLU A 70 -5.72 22.73 36.20
CA GLU A 70 -5.91 22.58 37.66
C GLU A 70 -7.40 22.63 38.06
N SER A 71 -8.17 23.47 37.38
CA SER A 71 -9.62 23.60 37.60
C SER A 71 -10.45 22.48 36.95
N GLY A 72 -9.82 21.50 36.29
CA GLY A 72 -10.49 20.42 35.56
C GLY A 72 -11.21 20.87 34.28
N ARG A 73 -10.95 22.09 33.80
CA ARG A 73 -11.60 22.73 32.65
C ARG A 73 -10.82 22.52 31.35
N GLN A 74 -10.58 21.25 31.01
CA GLN A 74 -9.75 20.83 29.87
C GLN A 74 -10.17 21.45 28.52
N ARG A 75 -11.45 21.73 28.32
CA ARG A 75 -11.95 22.38 27.09
C ARG A 75 -11.31 23.76 26.85
N PHE A 76 -11.22 24.58 27.89
CA PHE A 76 -10.68 25.94 27.76
C PHE A 76 -9.16 25.91 27.62
N ALA A 77 -8.49 24.99 28.32
CA ALA A 77 -7.07 24.72 28.12
C ALA A 77 -6.79 24.34 26.65
N ASN A 78 -7.57 23.44 26.06
CA ASN A 78 -7.39 23.03 24.65
C ASN A 78 -7.66 24.15 23.64
N LEU A 79 -8.64 25.03 23.91
CA LEU A 79 -8.88 26.22 23.08
C LEU A 79 -7.68 27.17 23.10
N LEU A 80 -7.08 27.43 24.27
CA LEU A 80 -5.88 28.25 24.37
C LEU A 80 -4.67 27.61 23.69
N LYS A 81 -4.47 26.30 23.88
CA LYS A 81 -3.40 25.56 23.18
C LYS A 81 -3.54 25.68 21.66
N ARG A 82 -4.78 25.62 21.13
CA ARG A 82 -5.05 25.88 19.70
C ARG A 82 -4.66 27.29 19.30
N ASP A 83 -5.01 28.29 20.09
CA ASP A 83 -4.73 29.68 19.75
C ASP A 83 -3.21 29.98 19.78
N ILE A 84 -2.46 29.36 20.69
CA ILE A 84 -0.99 29.36 20.68
C ILE A 84 -0.45 28.68 19.40
N ALA A 85 -0.98 27.51 19.04
CA ALA A 85 -0.59 26.80 17.82
C ALA A 85 -0.84 27.66 16.56
N GLN A 86 -2.00 28.33 16.50
CA GLN A 86 -2.38 29.21 15.41
C GLN A 86 -1.46 30.43 15.31
N LEU A 87 -1.06 31.02 16.45
CA LEU A 87 -0.07 32.09 16.46
C LEU A 87 1.25 31.61 15.86
N HIS A 88 1.72 30.43 16.27
CA HIS A 88 2.95 29.85 15.71
C HIS A 88 2.83 29.55 14.21
N LEU A 89 1.67 29.08 13.75
CA LEU A 89 1.40 28.86 12.32
C LEU A 89 1.44 30.18 11.54
N CYS A 90 0.78 31.23 12.03
CA CYS A 90 0.79 32.57 11.40
C CYS A 90 2.18 33.23 11.39
N ARG A 91 3.05 32.86 12.33
CA ARG A 91 4.44 33.33 12.42
C ARG A 91 5.43 32.41 11.68
N GLU A 92 4.95 31.44 10.90
CA GLU A 92 5.76 30.46 10.16
C GLU A 92 6.69 29.61 11.05
N ARG A 93 6.37 29.51 12.34
CA ARG A 93 7.10 28.67 13.32
C ARG A 93 6.53 27.25 13.32
N TYR A 94 6.56 26.60 12.17
CA TYR A 94 5.86 25.32 11.92
C TYR A 94 6.23 24.22 12.92
N GLN A 95 7.50 24.13 13.32
CA GLN A 95 7.95 23.11 14.28
C GLN A 95 7.25 23.24 15.64
N LYS A 96 7.07 24.47 16.13
CA LYS A 96 6.36 24.71 17.41
C LYS A 96 4.87 24.47 17.26
N ALA A 97 4.28 24.95 16.16
CA ALA A 97 2.86 24.75 15.87
C ALA A 97 2.50 23.25 15.83
N ARG A 98 3.34 22.43 15.15
CA ARG A 98 3.17 20.98 15.04
C ARG A 98 3.03 20.30 16.39
N VAL A 99 3.91 20.62 17.35
CA VAL A 99 3.90 20.01 18.69
C VAL A 99 2.58 20.28 19.42
N TYR A 100 2.06 21.51 19.35
CA TYR A 100 0.77 21.82 19.95
C TYR A 100 -0.39 21.11 19.23
N TYR A 101 -0.39 21.05 17.90
CA TYR A 101 -1.43 20.36 17.15
C TYR A 101 -1.45 18.84 17.40
N GLU A 102 -0.29 18.19 17.48
CA GLU A 102 -0.16 16.76 17.80
C GLU A 102 -0.74 16.43 19.20
N GLN A 103 -0.62 17.34 20.16
CA GLN A 103 -1.19 17.18 21.51
C GLN A 103 -2.71 17.37 21.54
N LEU A 104 -3.28 18.13 20.60
CA LEU A 104 -4.70 18.47 20.57
C LEU A 104 -5.55 17.44 19.83
N ILE A 105 -4.95 16.68 18.91
CA ILE A 105 -5.65 15.66 18.13
C ILE A 105 -5.65 14.35 18.95
N PRO A 106 -6.82 13.89 19.44
CA PRO A 106 -6.88 12.65 20.20
C PRO A 106 -6.52 11.45 19.31
N SER A 107 -5.79 10.50 19.88
CA SER A 107 -5.37 9.27 19.20
C SER A 107 -6.53 8.35 18.82
N SER A 108 -7.67 8.43 19.54
CA SER A 108 -8.90 7.71 19.23
C SER A 108 -9.97 8.67 18.68
N GLN A 109 -10.33 8.50 17.40
CA GLN A 109 -11.40 9.25 16.73
C GLN A 109 -12.80 8.71 17.09
N ASP A 110 -13.04 8.41 18.38
CA ASP A 110 -14.30 7.84 18.82
C ASP A 110 -15.33 8.93 19.13
N GLY A 111 -16.38 8.97 18.32
CA GLY A 111 -17.70 9.54 18.66
C GLY A 111 -17.76 11.04 18.94
N SER A 112 -16.69 11.79 18.70
CA SER A 112 -16.58 13.19 19.10
C SER A 112 -17.49 14.11 18.26
N TYR A 113 -18.42 14.82 18.91
CA TYR A 113 -19.19 15.95 18.36
C TYR A 113 -18.29 17.11 17.84
N TRP A 114 -16.96 16.99 17.99
CA TRP A 114 -15.96 18.00 17.62
C TRP A 114 -15.26 17.69 16.30
N LEU A 115 -15.83 16.80 15.49
CA LEU A 115 -15.27 16.38 14.22
C LEU A 115 -14.87 17.54 13.29
N PRO A 116 -15.67 18.62 13.11
CA PRO A 116 -15.24 19.76 12.30
C PRO A 116 -14.00 20.46 12.86
N LEU A 117 -13.90 20.59 14.19
CA LEU A 117 -12.74 21.18 14.84
C LEU A 117 -11.50 20.29 14.64
N HIS A 118 -11.63 18.98 14.81
CA HIS A 118 -10.54 18.04 14.58
C HIS A 118 -10.08 18.03 13.12
N THR A 119 -11.02 18.09 12.17
CA THR A 119 -10.70 18.22 10.74
C THR A 119 -9.87 19.49 10.50
N GLN A 120 -10.27 20.64 11.05
CA GLN A 120 -9.52 21.88 10.88
C GLN A 120 -8.11 21.80 11.50
N LEU A 121 -8.00 21.28 12.73
CA LEU A 121 -6.69 21.08 13.39
C LEU A 121 -5.79 20.15 12.57
N LEU A 122 -6.36 19.13 11.94
CA LEU A 122 -5.64 18.19 11.09
C LEU A 122 -5.19 18.83 9.78
N ILE A 123 -5.97 19.75 9.19
CA ILE A 123 -5.56 20.57 8.03
C ILE A 123 -4.39 21.49 8.41
N ASP A 124 -4.47 22.15 9.57
CA ASP A 124 -3.41 23.02 10.05
C ASP A 124 -2.13 22.22 10.38
N LEU A 125 -2.26 21.02 10.95
CA LEU A 125 -1.16 20.09 11.18
C LEU A 125 -0.52 19.63 9.85
N ALA A 126 -1.34 19.23 8.87
CA ALA A 126 -0.86 18.82 7.55
C ALA A 126 -0.09 19.97 6.87
N THR A 127 -0.56 21.20 7.03
CA THR A 127 0.14 22.40 6.54
C THR A 127 1.50 22.56 7.22
N CYS A 128 1.60 22.35 8.55
CA CYS A 128 2.88 22.38 9.25
C CYS A 128 3.85 21.30 8.74
N GLN A 129 3.36 20.06 8.55
CA GLN A 129 4.18 18.93 8.12
C GLN A 129 4.71 19.11 6.71
N TYR A 130 3.89 19.65 5.80
CA TYR A 130 4.31 19.98 4.44
C TYR A 130 5.46 20.98 4.43
N ASN A 131 5.35 22.09 5.16
CA ASN A 131 6.39 23.13 5.21
C ASN A 131 7.68 22.68 5.91
N LEU A 132 7.64 21.55 6.63
CA LEU A 132 8.80 20.94 7.29
C LEU A 132 9.38 19.76 6.50
N ASP A 133 8.87 19.49 5.28
CA ASP A 133 9.24 18.35 4.44
C ASP A 133 9.07 16.98 5.14
N LEU A 134 8.11 16.88 6.08
CA LEU A 134 7.82 15.65 6.82
C LEU A 134 6.80 14.79 6.06
N TRP A 135 7.21 14.29 4.89
CA TRP A 135 6.32 13.61 3.94
C TRP A 135 5.56 12.40 4.50
N PRO A 136 6.16 11.48 5.29
CA PRO A 136 5.42 10.35 5.84
C PRO A 136 4.30 10.78 6.80
N ALA A 137 4.58 11.77 7.65
CA ALA A 137 3.60 12.30 8.59
C ALA A 137 2.49 13.07 7.84
N TYR A 138 2.86 13.82 6.81
CA TYR A 138 1.92 14.53 5.94
C TYR A 138 0.96 13.57 5.22
N ILE A 139 1.46 12.46 4.67
CA ILE A 139 0.63 11.45 4.02
C ILE A 139 -0.35 10.81 5.00
N ASN A 140 0.08 10.48 6.22
CA ASN A 140 -0.84 9.98 7.26
C ASN A 140 -1.94 10.99 7.58
N SER A 141 -1.60 12.27 7.68
CA SER A 141 -2.58 13.32 7.93
C SER A 141 -3.56 13.47 6.77
N ILE A 142 -3.09 13.41 5.51
CA ILE A 142 -3.97 13.41 4.33
C ILE A 142 -4.89 12.17 4.33
N GLN A 143 -4.34 10.99 4.57
CA GLN A 143 -5.12 9.74 4.62
C GLN A 143 -6.25 9.84 5.65
N THR A 144 -5.94 10.42 6.82
CA THR A 144 -6.92 10.66 7.87
C THR A 144 -7.99 11.67 7.45
N LEU A 145 -7.62 12.74 6.73
CA LEU A 145 -8.58 13.73 6.19
C LEU A 145 -9.52 13.11 5.15
N LEU A 146 -9.05 12.11 4.39
CA LEU A 146 -9.85 11.41 3.38
C LEU A 146 -10.88 10.43 3.99
N LEU A 147 -10.90 10.25 5.31
CA LEU A 147 -11.93 9.46 5.97
C LEU A 147 -13.31 10.11 5.82
N PRO A 148 -14.38 9.34 5.50
CA PRO A 148 -15.74 9.86 5.38
C PRO A 148 -16.24 10.62 6.62
N LYS A 149 -15.65 10.32 7.78
CA LYS A 149 -15.93 11.01 9.05
C LYS A 149 -15.62 12.50 8.96
N CYS A 150 -14.54 12.92 8.31
CA CYS A 150 -14.08 14.32 8.34
C CYS A 150 -15.03 15.33 7.66
N LYS A 151 -16.09 14.87 6.95
CA LYS A 151 -17.13 15.70 6.28
C LYS A 151 -16.55 16.85 5.45
N ILE A 152 -15.47 16.56 4.72
CA ILE A 152 -14.78 17.53 3.87
C ILE A 152 -15.58 17.74 2.56
N PRO A 153 -15.66 18.97 2.01
CA PRO A 153 -16.26 19.21 0.70
C PRO A 153 -15.60 18.39 -0.41
N ALA A 154 -16.38 17.93 -1.39
CA ALA A 154 -15.88 17.07 -2.47
C ALA A 154 -14.70 17.70 -3.26
N LYS A 155 -14.68 19.03 -3.41
CA LYS A 155 -13.59 19.75 -4.09
C LYS A 155 -12.26 19.61 -3.35
N GLU A 156 -12.28 19.76 -2.03
CA GLU A 156 -11.08 19.61 -1.18
C GLU A 156 -10.64 18.14 -1.14
N LEU A 157 -11.59 17.22 -1.08
CA LEU A 157 -11.32 15.78 -1.10
C LEU A 157 -10.61 15.36 -2.40
N ASN A 158 -11.04 15.89 -3.54
CA ASN A 158 -10.37 15.70 -4.83
C ASN A 158 -8.97 16.32 -4.86
N TRP A 159 -8.76 17.45 -4.17
CA TRP A 159 -7.45 18.08 -4.06
C TRP A 159 -6.51 17.23 -3.21
N PHE A 160 -6.92 16.84 -2.00
CA PHE A 160 -6.14 15.98 -1.10
C PHE A 160 -5.77 14.63 -1.73
N SER A 161 -6.69 14.02 -2.48
CA SER A 161 -6.41 12.76 -3.18
C SER A 161 -5.40 12.92 -4.31
N SER A 162 -5.42 14.06 -5.01
CA SER A 162 -4.40 14.38 -6.02
C SER A 162 -3.04 14.61 -5.38
N GLU A 163 -3.03 15.36 -4.29
CA GLU A 163 -1.83 15.72 -3.55
C GLU A 163 -1.13 14.49 -2.98
N LEU A 164 -1.89 13.51 -2.48
CA LEU A 164 -1.36 12.24 -2.01
C LEU A 164 -0.58 11.53 -3.12
N VAL A 165 -1.15 11.43 -4.33
CA VAL A 165 -0.52 10.76 -5.47
C VAL A 165 0.71 11.51 -5.97
N ILE A 166 0.67 12.84 -5.98
CA ILE A 166 1.82 13.66 -6.36
C ILE A 166 2.95 13.48 -5.33
N THR A 167 2.63 13.60 -4.05
CA THR A 167 3.57 13.46 -2.93
C THR A 167 4.19 12.07 -2.91
N SER A 168 3.39 11.02 -3.15
CA SER A 168 3.87 9.64 -3.14
C SER A 168 4.84 9.34 -4.28
N ARG A 169 4.70 10.02 -5.43
CA ARG A 169 5.57 9.85 -6.61
C ARG A 169 6.83 10.71 -6.54
N GLN A 170 6.72 11.93 -6.00
CA GLN A 170 7.80 12.93 -6.11
C GLN A 170 8.60 13.13 -4.83
N ASN A 171 7.96 13.05 -3.66
CA ASN A 171 8.55 13.53 -2.41
C ASN A 171 8.99 12.41 -1.47
N LEU A 172 8.36 11.23 -1.57
CA LEU A 172 8.79 10.07 -0.80
C LEU A 172 10.15 9.57 -1.29
N THR A 173 11.05 9.27 -0.35
CA THR A 173 12.35 8.67 -0.63
C THR A 173 12.32 7.16 -0.54
N ILE A 174 11.51 6.62 0.37
CA ILE A 174 11.38 5.19 0.71
C ILE A 174 9.93 4.77 0.49
N ASP A 175 9.73 3.47 0.23
CA ASP A 175 8.41 2.87 0.19
C ASP A 175 7.72 3.02 1.56
N TYR A 176 6.52 3.57 1.54
CA TYR A 176 5.75 3.89 2.73
C TYR A 176 4.44 3.12 2.74
N GLU A 177 4.28 2.26 3.74
CA GLU A 177 3.09 1.44 3.89
C GLU A 177 1.93 2.26 4.47
N ILE A 178 0.78 2.16 3.81
CA ILE A 178 -0.44 2.90 4.14
C ILE A 178 -1.58 1.89 4.20
N GLU A 179 -2.40 1.97 5.24
CA GLU A 179 -3.64 1.19 5.25
C GLU A 179 -4.54 1.61 4.09
N MET A 180 -5.01 0.64 3.32
CA MET A 180 -5.77 0.89 2.08
C MET A 180 -7.09 1.62 2.34
N THR A 181 -7.71 1.39 3.50
CA THR A 181 -8.91 2.11 3.94
C THR A 181 -8.52 3.51 4.43
N PRO A 182 -9.22 4.58 4.01
CA PRO A 182 -10.46 4.64 3.23
C PRO A 182 -10.24 4.82 1.73
N PHE A 183 -9.01 4.87 1.24
CA PHE A 183 -8.74 5.35 -0.11
C PHE A 183 -9.20 4.38 -1.20
N PHE A 184 -8.93 3.09 -0.99
CA PHE A 184 -9.43 2.00 -1.82
C PHE A 184 -10.20 1.00 -0.96
N ARG A 185 -11.14 0.33 -1.61
CA ARG A 185 -11.86 -0.81 -1.06
C ARG A 185 -11.78 -1.96 -2.04
N ILE A 186 -11.34 -3.12 -1.56
CA ILE A 186 -11.40 -4.36 -2.33
C ILE A 186 -12.79 -4.96 -2.15
N ASP A 187 -13.59 -4.96 -3.22
CA ASP A 187 -14.96 -5.48 -3.18
C ASP A 187 -14.99 -7.00 -3.37
N ASN A 188 -14.26 -7.47 -4.39
CA ASN A 188 -14.20 -8.88 -4.76
C ASN A 188 -12.87 -9.24 -5.43
N ILE A 189 -12.46 -10.49 -5.26
CA ILE A 189 -11.31 -11.09 -5.97
C ILE A 189 -11.80 -12.41 -6.54
N THR A 190 -11.74 -12.54 -7.86
CA THR A 190 -12.26 -13.70 -8.58
C THR A 190 -11.24 -14.19 -9.59
N VAL A 191 -11.20 -15.50 -9.82
CA VAL A 191 -10.46 -16.07 -10.94
C VAL A 191 -11.45 -16.37 -12.04
N ASN A 192 -11.15 -15.93 -13.26
CA ASN A 192 -11.93 -16.32 -14.41
C ASN A 192 -11.44 -17.68 -14.92
N ASP A 193 -12.38 -18.59 -15.13
CA ASP A 193 -12.11 -19.96 -15.51
C ASP A 193 -11.60 -20.09 -16.95
N SER A 194 -11.87 -19.12 -17.83
CA SER A 194 -11.49 -19.20 -19.25
C SER A 194 -10.04 -18.82 -19.52
N ASP A 195 -9.51 -17.85 -18.77
CA ASP A 195 -8.16 -17.30 -18.96
C ASP A 195 -7.20 -17.62 -17.79
N ASN A 196 -7.72 -18.19 -16.69
CA ASN A 196 -7.01 -18.42 -15.43
C ASN A 196 -6.37 -17.15 -14.84
N LYS A 197 -6.91 -15.97 -15.16
CA LYS A 197 -6.43 -14.69 -14.62
C LYS A 197 -7.17 -14.33 -13.34
N LEU A 198 -6.43 -13.66 -12.44
CA LEU A 198 -6.98 -13.09 -11.23
C LEU A 198 -7.54 -11.69 -11.53
N TYR A 199 -8.82 -11.52 -11.25
CA TYR A 199 -9.53 -10.26 -11.37
C TYR A 199 -9.78 -9.70 -9.97
N ILE A 200 -9.39 -8.44 -9.78
CA ILE A 200 -9.58 -7.72 -8.51
C ILE A 200 -10.48 -6.53 -8.79
N SER A 201 -11.62 -6.48 -8.10
CA SER A 201 -12.51 -5.33 -8.12
C SER A 201 -12.05 -4.35 -7.03
N VAL A 202 -11.29 -3.33 -7.44
CA VAL A 202 -10.87 -2.22 -6.59
C VAL A 202 -11.82 -1.05 -6.80
N ASN A 203 -12.44 -0.58 -5.73
CA ASN A 203 -13.28 0.59 -5.74
C ASN A 203 -12.55 1.73 -5.03
N SER A 204 -12.30 2.83 -5.72
CA SER A 204 -11.82 4.04 -5.05
C SER A 204 -13.00 4.76 -4.43
N VAL A 205 -12.86 5.19 -3.18
CA VAL A 205 -13.88 6.04 -2.54
C VAL A 205 -14.02 7.37 -3.28
N ASN A 206 -12.99 7.77 -4.02
CA ASN A 206 -12.97 8.98 -4.82
C ASN A 206 -13.27 8.65 -6.27
N LYS A 207 -14.17 9.41 -6.90
CA LYS A 207 -14.52 9.26 -8.32
C LYS A 207 -13.41 9.74 -9.27
N LYS A 208 -12.16 9.72 -8.81
CA LYS A 208 -11.01 10.18 -9.57
C LYS A 208 -10.25 8.97 -10.10
N GLU A 209 -9.78 9.08 -11.32
CA GLU A 209 -8.91 8.08 -11.92
C GLU A 209 -7.49 8.22 -11.39
N PHE A 210 -6.89 7.08 -11.06
CA PHE A 210 -5.52 6.98 -10.59
C PHE A 210 -4.77 5.99 -11.47
N GLU A 211 -3.55 6.36 -11.84
CA GLU A 211 -2.62 5.43 -12.45
C GLU A 211 -1.99 4.59 -11.34
N ILE A 212 -2.17 3.27 -11.42
CA ILE A 212 -1.63 2.31 -10.47
C ILE A 212 -0.36 1.73 -11.08
N ASP A 213 0.71 1.71 -10.30
CA ASP A 213 2.01 1.27 -10.81
C ASP A 213 2.14 -0.26 -10.74
N LYS A 214 1.68 -0.86 -9.63
CA LYS A 214 1.69 -2.32 -9.44
C LYS A 214 0.65 -2.75 -8.41
N ILE A 215 0.03 -3.91 -8.65
CA ILE A 215 -0.85 -4.60 -7.71
C ILE A 215 -0.27 -5.97 -7.39
N LEU A 216 -0.19 -6.27 -6.09
CA LEU A 216 0.27 -7.54 -5.56
C LEU A 216 -0.84 -8.17 -4.70
N VAL A 217 -1.01 -9.47 -4.84
CA VAL A 217 -1.93 -10.27 -4.02
C VAL A 217 -1.15 -11.42 -3.44
N THR A 218 -1.11 -11.50 -2.12
CA THR A 218 -0.55 -12.64 -1.41
C THR A 218 -1.67 -13.64 -1.16
N LEU A 219 -1.47 -14.85 -1.67
CA LEU A 219 -2.38 -15.99 -1.56
C LEU A 219 -1.75 -17.01 -0.62
N ALA A 220 -2.35 -17.27 0.54
CA ALA A 220 -1.94 -18.32 1.45
C ALA A 220 -2.72 -19.60 1.16
N SER A 221 -2.05 -20.76 1.06
CA SER A 221 -2.76 -22.04 0.97
C SER A 221 -3.61 -22.25 2.23
N THR A 222 -4.79 -22.86 2.10
CA THR A 222 -5.59 -23.24 3.28
C THR A 222 -5.03 -24.46 3.98
N ASN A 223 -4.31 -25.28 3.24
CA ASN A 223 -3.87 -26.57 3.69
C ASN A 223 -2.40 -26.52 4.11
N SER A 224 -1.62 -25.59 3.57
CA SER A 224 -0.18 -25.46 3.79
C SER A 224 0.26 -24.06 4.23
N SER A 225 1.47 -23.95 4.77
CA SER A 225 2.12 -22.65 5.06
C SER A 225 2.69 -21.95 3.82
N VAL A 226 2.42 -22.48 2.62
CA VAL A 226 2.87 -21.87 1.36
C VAL A 226 2.06 -20.60 1.09
N SER A 227 2.77 -19.51 0.80
CA SER A 227 2.18 -18.29 0.27
C SER A 227 2.73 -17.99 -1.11
N ILE A 228 1.83 -17.61 -2.02
CA ILE A 228 2.14 -17.25 -3.39
C ILE A 228 1.94 -15.75 -3.53
N LEU A 229 2.96 -15.06 -3.99
CA LEU A 229 2.84 -13.66 -4.37
C LEU A 229 2.40 -13.60 -5.83
N PHE A 230 1.16 -13.16 -6.06
CA PHE A 230 0.59 -12.98 -7.38
C PHE A 230 0.66 -11.50 -7.78
N SER A 231 1.37 -11.21 -8.87
CA SER A 231 1.29 -9.90 -9.51
C SER A 231 0.30 -9.99 -10.67
N ILE A 232 -0.55 -8.97 -10.88
CA ILE A 232 -1.54 -8.96 -11.98
C ILE A 232 -0.88 -9.14 -13.35
N ASP A 233 0.37 -8.72 -13.50
CA ASP A 233 1.14 -8.86 -14.75
C ASP A 233 1.76 -10.27 -14.92
N SER A 234 1.61 -11.16 -13.93
CA SER A 234 2.08 -12.54 -14.04
C SER A 234 1.06 -13.39 -14.79
N ASP A 235 1.45 -13.85 -15.98
CA ASP A 235 0.66 -14.78 -16.80
C ASP A 235 0.65 -16.22 -16.25
N SER A 236 1.34 -16.49 -15.13
CA SER A 236 1.50 -17.85 -14.62
C SER A 236 1.36 -17.97 -13.11
N VAL A 237 0.43 -18.83 -12.70
CA VAL A 237 0.47 -19.50 -11.39
C VAL A 237 0.84 -20.95 -11.62
N SER A 238 1.95 -21.37 -11.04
CA SER A 238 2.48 -22.73 -11.14
C SER A 238 1.82 -23.74 -10.21
N ALA A 239 1.18 -23.25 -9.13
CA ALA A 239 0.59 -24.07 -8.09
C ALA A 239 -0.95 -23.97 -8.17
N PRO A 240 -1.62 -24.96 -8.80
CA PRO A 240 -3.08 -25.04 -8.76
C PRO A 240 -3.53 -25.44 -7.35
N GLY A 241 -4.62 -24.85 -6.87
CA GLY A 241 -5.04 -25.10 -5.49
C GLY A 241 -6.15 -24.16 -5.05
N LEU A 242 -6.62 -24.39 -3.83
CA LEU A 242 -7.53 -23.48 -3.15
C LEU A 242 -6.71 -22.61 -2.19
N TYR A 243 -6.72 -21.30 -2.42
CA TYR A 243 -5.95 -20.33 -1.66
C TYR A 243 -6.87 -19.34 -0.96
N GLN A 244 -6.51 -18.95 0.25
CA GLN A 244 -7.08 -17.81 0.94
C GLN A 244 -6.27 -16.56 0.58
N VAL A 245 -6.93 -15.47 0.18
CA VAL A 245 -6.26 -14.17 0.05
C VAL A 245 -5.85 -13.70 1.43
N SER A 246 -4.55 -13.48 1.63
CA SER A 246 -3.99 -13.02 2.91
C SER A 246 -3.71 -11.53 2.90
N LYS A 247 -3.13 -10.98 1.83
CA LYS A 247 -2.81 -9.55 1.72
C LYS A 247 -3.03 -9.07 0.29
N VAL A 248 -3.52 -7.85 0.13
CA VAL A 248 -3.58 -7.15 -1.17
C VAL A 248 -2.83 -5.84 -1.03
N GLU A 249 -1.93 -5.55 -1.96
CA GLU A 249 -1.13 -4.34 -1.99
C GLU A 249 -1.30 -3.64 -3.34
N ILE A 250 -1.50 -2.32 -3.29
CA ILE A 250 -1.58 -1.44 -4.45
C ILE A 250 -0.50 -0.38 -4.28
N SER A 251 0.37 -0.23 -5.26
CA SER A 251 1.45 0.76 -5.24
C SER A 251 1.16 1.93 -6.17
N ILE A 252 1.39 3.14 -5.66
CA ILE A 252 1.29 4.40 -6.39
C ILE A 252 2.50 5.27 -6.02
N GLY A 253 3.47 5.36 -6.91
CA GLY A 253 4.80 5.85 -6.60
C GLY A 253 5.43 4.98 -5.53
N LYS A 254 5.85 5.61 -4.43
CA LYS A 254 6.39 4.93 -3.26
C LYS A 254 5.37 4.74 -2.13
N ALA A 255 4.10 5.08 -2.35
CA ALA A 255 3.04 4.73 -1.40
C ALA A 255 2.55 3.31 -1.68
N LEU A 256 2.63 2.44 -0.67
CA LEU A 256 2.16 1.07 -0.72
C LEU A 256 0.89 0.94 0.11
N PHE A 257 -0.27 0.95 -0.55
CA PHE A 257 -1.56 0.74 0.09
C PHE A 257 -1.79 -0.74 0.31
N TYR A 258 -2.08 -1.17 1.54
CA TYR A 258 -2.32 -2.57 1.84
C TYR A 258 -3.62 -2.84 2.59
N THR A 259 -4.25 -3.98 2.29
CA THR A 259 -5.32 -4.58 3.11
C THR A 259 -4.88 -5.96 3.55
N ASP A 260 -4.91 -6.22 4.85
CA ASP A 260 -4.67 -7.54 5.42
C ASP A 260 -6.00 -8.27 5.65
N PHE A 261 -6.15 -9.41 4.98
CA PHE A 261 -7.31 -10.30 5.08
C PHE A 261 -7.09 -11.46 6.06
N SER A 262 -5.87 -11.67 6.57
CA SER A 262 -5.54 -12.75 7.49
C SER A 262 -6.31 -12.65 8.81
N SER A 263 -6.49 -11.43 9.31
CA SER A 263 -7.24 -11.09 10.52
C SER A 263 -8.71 -10.76 10.25
N SER A 264 -9.11 -10.69 8.98
CA SER A 264 -10.46 -10.28 8.60
C SER A 264 -11.49 -11.40 8.80
N VAL A 265 -12.72 -11.03 9.20
CA VAL A 265 -13.84 -11.99 9.30
C VAL A 265 -14.23 -12.52 7.92
N LYS A 266 -14.04 -11.71 6.86
CA LYS A 266 -14.38 -12.06 5.48
C LYS A 266 -13.18 -12.72 4.81
N LYS A 267 -13.10 -14.05 4.91
CA LYS A 267 -12.12 -14.84 4.14
C LYS A 267 -12.50 -14.86 2.67
N ILE A 268 -11.59 -14.46 1.80
CA ILE A 268 -11.76 -14.54 0.34
C ILE A 268 -11.00 -15.76 -0.14
N MET A 269 -11.72 -16.71 -0.74
CA MET A 269 -11.19 -17.96 -1.26
C MET A 269 -11.08 -17.92 -2.78
N VAL A 270 -9.92 -18.28 -3.29
CA VAL A 270 -9.59 -18.25 -4.71
C VAL A 270 -9.09 -19.63 -5.13
N ARG A 271 -9.74 -20.25 -6.12
CA ARG A 271 -9.29 -21.52 -6.68
C ARG A 271 -8.49 -21.27 -7.95
N LEU A 272 -7.19 -21.50 -7.88
CA LEU A 272 -6.30 -21.45 -9.04
C LEU A 272 -6.36 -22.79 -9.76
N ARG A 273 -6.68 -22.78 -11.04
CA ARG A 273 -6.68 -23.98 -11.88
C ARG A 273 -5.33 -24.14 -12.56
N ARG A 274 -5.02 -25.37 -12.97
CA ARG A 274 -3.87 -25.65 -13.82
C ARG A 274 -4.10 -24.95 -15.16
N ASN A 275 -3.20 -24.05 -15.54
CA ASN A 275 -3.19 -23.54 -16.89
C ASN A 275 -2.73 -24.69 -17.83
N PRO A 276 -3.54 -25.10 -18.82
CA PRO A 276 -3.18 -26.19 -19.71
C PRO A 276 -1.92 -25.88 -20.55
N HIS A 277 -1.59 -24.61 -20.75
CA HIS A 277 -0.45 -24.17 -21.56
C HIS A 277 0.86 -23.99 -20.79
N LEU A 278 0.82 -23.99 -19.46
CA LEU A 278 2.02 -23.84 -18.64
C LEU A 278 2.66 -25.21 -18.33
N PRO A 279 3.96 -25.24 -18.05
CA PRO A 279 4.63 -26.44 -17.58
C PRO A 279 3.91 -27.03 -16.36
N CYS A 280 3.76 -28.34 -16.36
CA CYS A 280 3.08 -29.07 -15.31
C CYS A 280 4.09 -29.93 -14.57
N VAL A 281 4.11 -29.79 -13.24
CA VAL A 281 4.86 -30.70 -12.39
C VAL A 281 3.89 -31.75 -11.84
N SER A 282 4.24 -33.02 -11.98
CA SER A 282 3.58 -34.14 -11.34
C SER A 282 4.56 -34.84 -10.43
N ILE A 283 4.07 -35.30 -9.28
CA ILE A 283 4.85 -36.08 -8.35
C ILE A 283 4.20 -37.46 -8.25
N SER A 284 5.04 -38.48 -8.33
CA SER A 284 4.64 -39.87 -8.12
C SER A 284 5.63 -40.55 -7.18
N SER A 285 5.16 -41.51 -6.41
CA SER A 285 6.05 -42.44 -5.73
C SER A 285 6.85 -43.19 -6.79
N SER A 286 8.18 -43.22 -6.65
CA SER A 286 8.99 -43.98 -7.59
C SER A 286 8.64 -45.46 -7.47
N LYS A 287 8.59 -46.18 -8.60
CA LYS A 287 8.27 -47.62 -8.61
C LYS A 287 9.35 -48.47 -7.92
N ASN A 288 10.50 -47.87 -7.59
CA ASN A 288 11.60 -48.53 -6.94
C ASN A 288 11.50 -48.30 -5.43
N SER A 289 10.75 -49.17 -4.73
CA SER A 289 10.80 -49.21 -3.27
C SER A 289 12.22 -49.58 -2.83
N TYR A 290 12.97 -48.62 -2.29
CA TYR A 290 14.26 -48.93 -1.67
C TYR A 290 14.03 -49.76 -0.41
N VAL A 291 14.87 -50.79 -0.24
CA VAL A 291 14.77 -51.79 0.84
C VAL A 291 15.08 -51.19 2.24
N ASN A 292 15.49 -49.91 2.32
CA ASN A 292 15.99 -49.27 3.55
C ASN A 292 15.10 -48.15 4.13
N GLY A 293 13.86 -47.97 3.65
CA GLY A 293 12.94 -46.98 4.22
C GLY A 293 13.13 -45.54 3.71
N ASP A 294 14.11 -45.29 2.83
CA ASP A 294 14.23 -44.03 2.10
C ASP A 294 13.21 -44.00 0.95
N THR A 295 12.25 -43.08 1.03
CA THR A 295 11.28 -42.85 -0.04
C THR A 295 11.94 -42.10 -1.19
N CYS A 296 11.87 -42.69 -2.38
CA CYS A 296 12.30 -42.04 -3.60
C CYS A 296 11.11 -41.34 -4.26
N LEU A 297 11.23 -40.02 -4.43
CA LEU A 297 10.18 -39.18 -4.98
C LEU A 297 10.49 -38.89 -6.45
N GLN A 298 9.60 -39.31 -7.34
CA GLN A 298 9.75 -39.07 -8.77
C GLN A 298 8.95 -37.82 -9.15
N VAL A 299 9.67 -36.77 -9.51
CA VAL A 299 9.13 -35.51 -10.04
C VAL A 299 9.17 -35.58 -11.56
N SER A 300 8.06 -35.35 -12.25
CA SER A 300 8.04 -35.17 -13.70
C SER A 300 7.57 -33.77 -14.05
N ILE A 301 8.40 -33.03 -14.79
CA ILE A 301 8.11 -31.69 -15.30
C ILE A 301 7.82 -31.83 -16.79
N ASP A 302 6.57 -31.61 -17.17
CA ASP A 302 6.10 -31.59 -18.56
C ASP A 302 5.97 -30.14 -19.03
N SER A 303 6.83 -29.70 -19.94
CA SER A 303 6.84 -28.35 -20.48
C SER A 303 5.64 -28.04 -21.39
N LYS A 304 4.92 -29.07 -21.84
CA LYS A 304 3.75 -29.00 -22.72
C LYS A 304 3.97 -28.14 -23.96
N HIS A 305 3.50 -26.89 -23.98
CA HIS A 305 3.57 -26.01 -25.15
C HIS A 305 4.48 -24.81 -24.89
N TYR A 306 5.36 -24.90 -23.89
CA TYR A 306 6.15 -23.77 -23.42
C TYR A 306 7.61 -24.17 -23.23
N SER A 307 8.54 -23.42 -23.83
CA SER A 307 9.96 -23.52 -23.52
C SER A 307 10.36 -22.49 -22.47
N PHE A 308 11.24 -22.84 -21.54
CA PHE A 308 11.79 -21.90 -20.56
C PHE A 308 13.31 -22.07 -20.45
N SER A 309 14.04 -20.99 -20.15
CA SER A 309 15.50 -21.02 -20.00
C SER A 309 15.95 -21.50 -18.64
N GLU A 310 15.22 -21.13 -17.60
CA GLU A 310 15.51 -21.50 -16.21
C GLU A 310 14.18 -21.65 -15.48
N GLY A 311 14.10 -22.69 -14.66
CA GLY A 311 12.98 -22.97 -13.78
C GLY A 311 13.44 -23.22 -12.36
N ARG A 312 12.61 -22.89 -11.38
CA ARG A 312 12.84 -23.15 -9.96
C ARG A 312 11.64 -23.87 -9.40
N LEU A 313 11.83 -25.12 -9.02
CA LEU A 313 10.81 -25.97 -8.41
C LEU A 313 11.00 -26.04 -6.89
N SER A 314 9.95 -25.70 -6.16
CA SER A 314 9.83 -25.94 -4.72
C SER A 314 8.74 -26.97 -4.47
N ILE A 315 9.02 -27.93 -3.60
CA ILE A 315 8.08 -29.01 -3.22
C ILE A 315 7.82 -28.89 -1.73
N PHE A 316 6.55 -28.89 -1.34
CA PHE A 316 6.12 -28.74 0.04
C PHE A 316 5.21 -29.91 0.47
N ASP A 317 5.29 -30.26 1.74
CA ASP A 317 4.34 -31.14 2.40
C ASP A 317 3.01 -30.41 2.69
N GLU A 318 2.06 -31.14 3.28
CA GLU A 318 0.77 -30.56 3.67
C GLU A 318 0.95 -29.40 4.65
N ASP A 319 1.91 -29.46 5.58
CA ASP A 319 2.17 -28.39 6.55
C ASP A 319 2.91 -27.17 5.92
N GLY A 320 3.24 -27.24 4.62
CA GLY A 320 4.01 -26.24 3.87
C GLY A 320 5.50 -26.21 4.22
N ARG A 321 6.02 -27.26 4.87
CA ARG A 321 7.45 -27.45 5.05
C ARG A 321 8.04 -27.93 3.74
N SER A 322 9.21 -27.42 3.39
CA SER A 322 9.87 -27.88 2.17
C SER A 322 10.35 -29.31 2.33
N LEU A 323 9.96 -30.15 1.37
CA LEU A 323 10.43 -31.54 1.27
C LEU A 323 11.85 -31.62 0.72
N VAL A 324 12.31 -30.58 0.03
CA VAL A 324 13.67 -30.47 -0.50
C VAL A 324 14.54 -29.76 0.54
N ASN A 325 15.59 -30.42 1.00
CA ASN A 325 16.54 -29.87 1.96
C ASN A 325 17.99 -30.25 1.58
N GLU A 326 18.96 -29.84 2.40
CA GLU A 326 20.38 -30.11 2.16
C GLU A 326 20.75 -31.60 2.14
N LYS A 327 19.89 -32.48 2.68
CA LYS A 327 20.08 -33.93 2.66
C LYS A 327 19.47 -34.57 1.41
N THR A 328 18.54 -33.90 0.74
CA THR A 328 17.91 -34.38 -0.49
C THR A 328 18.96 -34.44 -1.60
N LYS A 329 19.00 -35.57 -2.33
CA LYS A 329 19.91 -35.77 -3.45
C LYS A 329 19.12 -36.11 -4.71
N ILE A 330 19.56 -35.58 -5.85
CA ILE A 330 19.06 -36.01 -7.15
C ILE A 330 19.78 -37.32 -7.50
N SER A 331 19.05 -38.43 -7.49
CA SER A 331 19.61 -39.76 -7.77
C SER A 331 19.63 -40.07 -9.26
N LYS A 332 18.67 -39.52 -10.01
CA LYS A 332 18.59 -39.68 -11.45
C LYS A 332 17.84 -38.54 -12.11
N VAL A 333 18.37 -38.06 -13.23
CA VAL A 333 17.66 -37.15 -14.14
C VAL A 333 17.48 -37.86 -15.47
N THR A 334 16.26 -37.94 -15.95
CA THR A 334 15.93 -38.45 -17.28
C THR A 334 15.49 -37.27 -18.14
N LEU A 335 16.28 -36.96 -19.16
CA LEU A 335 16.00 -35.91 -20.15
C LEU A 335 15.30 -36.49 -21.39
N PRO A 336 14.60 -35.65 -22.17
CA PRO A 336 14.03 -36.07 -23.45
C PRO A 336 15.13 -36.53 -24.43
N VAL A 337 14.79 -37.50 -25.28
CA VAL A 337 15.71 -38.04 -26.30
C VAL A 337 16.10 -36.94 -27.29
N GLY A 338 17.39 -36.60 -27.37
CA GLY A 338 17.93 -35.57 -28.27
C GLY A 338 18.58 -34.37 -27.57
N PHE A 339 18.52 -34.28 -26.24
CA PHE A 339 19.24 -33.27 -25.46
C PHE A 339 20.64 -33.77 -25.12
N SER A 340 21.67 -33.18 -25.73
CA SER A 340 23.06 -33.62 -25.52
C SER A 340 23.86 -32.80 -24.51
N GLU A 341 23.51 -31.53 -24.20
CA GLU A 341 24.40 -30.66 -23.40
C GLU A 341 23.70 -29.52 -22.63
N THR A 342 22.57 -29.77 -21.96
CA THR A 342 21.94 -28.76 -21.09
C THR A 342 22.23 -29.06 -19.62
N GLY A 343 22.55 -28.00 -18.84
CA GLY A 343 23.09 -28.05 -17.48
C GLY A 343 22.37 -29.03 -16.54
N GLU A 344 23.08 -29.52 -15.54
CA GLU A 344 22.51 -30.46 -14.57
C GLU A 344 21.42 -29.77 -13.73
N ALA A 345 20.33 -30.47 -13.43
CA ALA A 345 19.41 -30.03 -12.41
C ALA A 345 20.14 -30.02 -11.06
N LEU A 346 20.00 -28.94 -10.31
CA LEU A 346 20.78 -28.71 -9.08
C LEU A 346 19.85 -28.39 -7.92
N ILE A 347 20.14 -28.95 -6.74
CA ILE A 347 19.48 -28.54 -5.50
C ILE A 347 20.29 -27.40 -4.89
N GLN A 348 19.65 -26.27 -4.64
CA GLN A 348 20.27 -25.16 -3.91
C GLN A 348 19.27 -24.60 -2.90
N GLY A 349 19.58 -24.77 -1.62
CA GLY A 349 18.66 -24.48 -0.52
C GLY A 349 17.46 -25.44 -0.54
N CYS A 350 16.25 -24.88 -0.53
CA CYS A 350 14.99 -25.64 -0.50
C CYS A 350 14.34 -25.79 -1.89
N CYS A 351 15.12 -25.64 -2.96
CA CYS A 351 14.61 -25.59 -4.33
C CYS A 351 15.46 -26.41 -5.29
N ILE A 352 14.80 -26.93 -6.32
CA ILE A 352 15.41 -27.65 -7.45
C ILE A 352 15.45 -26.66 -8.63
N TYR A 353 16.66 -26.33 -9.07
CA TYR A 353 16.89 -25.54 -10.27
C TYR A 353 16.82 -26.46 -11.48
N ILE A 354 15.89 -26.13 -12.38
CA ILE A 354 15.62 -26.86 -13.60
C ILE A 354 16.25 -26.06 -14.74
N PRO A 355 17.19 -26.65 -15.49
CA PRO A 355 17.82 -26.01 -16.64
C PRO A 355 16.79 -25.79 -17.76
N PHE A 356 17.25 -25.25 -18.89
CA PHE A 356 16.44 -25.09 -20.08
C PHE A 356 15.65 -26.37 -20.43
N LEU A 357 14.34 -26.21 -20.66
CA LEU A 357 13.47 -27.26 -21.14
C LEU A 357 12.72 -26.72 -22.37
N ASP A 358 12.82 -27.44 -23.48
CA ASP A 358 12.18 -27.05 -24.74
C ASP A 358 10.68 -27.37 -24.72
N GLU A 359 9.92 -26.91 -25.70
CA GLU A 359 8.50 -27.25 -25.81
C GLU A 359 8.28 -28.77 -25.93
N ARG A 360 7.16 -29.26 -25.38
CA ARG A 360 6.72 -30.68 -25.42
C ARG A 360 7.74 -31.67 -24.86
N SER A 361 8.55 -31.22 -23.91
CA SER A 361 9.61 -31.99 -23.27
C SER A 361 9.20 -32.39 -21.86
N VAL A 362 9.53 -33.63 -21.49
CA VAL A 362 9.31 -34.15 -20.15
C VAL A 362 10.66 -34.42 -19.51
N MET A 363 10.94 -33.75 -18.39
CA MET A 363 12.07 -34.04 -17.52
C MET A 363 11.57 -34.83 -16.31
N THR A 364 12.23 -35.96 -16.00
CA THR A 364 11.94 -36.71 -14.77
C THR A 364 13.15 -36.65 -13.85
N ILE A 365 12.91 -36.25 -12.60
CA ILE A 365 13.92 -36.16 -11.54
C ILE A 365 13.52 -37.14 -10.43
N GLU A 366 14.40 -38.08 -10.11
CA GLU A 366 14.28 -38.95 -8.94
C GLU A 366 15.05 -38.31 -7.78
N LEU A 367 14.37 -38.12 -6.64
CA LEU A 367 14.90 -37.53 -5.42
C LEU A 367 15.01 -38.59 -4.33
N ASP A 368 16.19 -38.69 -3.73
CA ASP A 368 16.47 -39.56 -2.59
C ASP A 368 16.63 -38.72 -1.31
N GLY A 369 16.35 -39.33 -0.15
CA GLY A 369 16.50 -38.69 1.15
C GLY A 369 15.45 -37.62 1.46
N VAL A 370 14.27 -37.71 0.83
CA VAL A 370 13.12 -36.85 1.13
C VAL A 370 12.42 -37.40 2.38
N ASP A 371 12.33 -36.60 3.45
CA ASP A 371 11.63 -37.00 4.67
C ASP A 371 10.11 -36.94 4.46
N CYS A 372 9.49 -38.10 4.27
CA CYS A 372 8.09 -38.24 3.88
C CYS A 372 7.18 -38.75 5.01
N SER A 373 7.55 -38.55 6.28
CA SER A 373 6.87 -39.18 7.42
C SER A 373 5.84 -38.28 8.14
N PRO A 374 4.56 -38.70 8.42
CA PRO A 374 3.76 -39.83 7.91
C PRO A 374 2.54 -39.42 7.05
N CYS A 375 2.01 -40.37 6.27
CA CYS A 375 0.84 -40.30 5.36
C CYS A 375 1.05 -39.53 4.05
N PHE A 376 1.78 -40.16 3.14
CA PHE A 376 1.89 -39.74 1.75
C PHE A 376 0.62 -40.11 0.98
N ASP A 377 -0.21 -39.13 0.66
CA ASP A 377 -1.04 -39.18 -0.54
C ASP A 377 -0.38 -38.22 -1.56
N PRO A 378 0.27 -38.71 -2.64
CA PRO A 378 0.96 -37.85 -3.62
C PRO A 378 0.02 -36.82 -4.28
N ILE A 379 -1.29 -36.95 -4.06
CA ILE A 379 -2.33 -36.00 -4.42
C ILE A 379 -2.19 -34.67 -3.66
N ILE A 380 -1.54 -34.64 -2.49
CA ILE A 380 -1.57 -33.49 -1.55
C ILE A 380 -0.26 -32.68 -1.56
N LEU A 381 0.75 -33.11 -2.33
CA LEU A 381 1.99 -32.36 -2.47
C LEU A 381 1.79 -31.10 -3.30
N GLU A 382 2.15 -29.96 -2.73
CA GLU A 382 2.13 -28.68 -3.41
C GLU A 382 3.47 -28.44 -4.12
N THR A 383 3.39 -28.04 -5.40
CA THR A 383 4.56 -27.67 -6.20
C THR A 383 4.46 -26.23 -6.65
N CYS A 384 5.51 -25.46 -6.42
CA CYS A 384 5.66 -24.11 -6.96
C CYS A 384 6.79 -24.14 -8.00
N PHE A 385 6.49 -23.79 -9.25
CA PHE A 385 7.43 -23.81 -10.36
C PHE A 385 7.54 -22.40 -10.96
N GLU A 386 8.53 -21.65 -10.51
CA GLU A 386 8.83 -20.32 -11.03
C GLU A 386 9.66 -20.48 -12.31
N GLN A 387 9.34 -19.76 -13.38
CA GLN A 387 10.08 -19.83 -14.64
C GLN A 387 10.50 -18.45 -15.12
N ALA A 388 11.74 -18.34 -15.61
CA ALA A 388 12.19 -17.16 -16.33
C ALA A 388 11.87 -17.34 -17.82
N THR A 389 11.02 -16.46 -18.35
CA THR A 389 10.72 -16.42 -19.78
C THR A 389 11.79 -15.58 -20.47
N ARG A 390 12.21 -15.98 -21.68
CA ARG A 390 13.01 -15.07 -22.53
C ARG A 390 12.09 -13.92 -22.92
N SER A 391 12.27 -12.75 -22.31
CA SER A 391 11.51 -11.57 -22.67
C SER A 391 11.77 -11.24 -24.14
N SER A 392 10.76 -11.43 -25.00
CA SER A 392 10.67 -10.63 -26.21
C SER A 392 10.27 -9.22 -25.75
N GLU A 393 11.09 -8.23 -26.08
CA GLU A 393 10.90 -6.83 -25.68
C GLU A 393 9.63 -6.23 -26.30
N ASP A 394 8.44 -6.49 -25.73
CA ASP A 394 7.21 -5.79 -26.11
C ASP A 394 6.61 -5.08 -24.90
N LYS A 395 6.98 -3.80 -24.72
CA LYS A 395 6.38 -2.89 -23.73
C LYS A 395 4.92 -2.61 -24.11
N LYS A 396 3.96 -3.17 -23.37
CA LYS A 396 2.53 -2.81 -23.49
C LYS A 396 2.21 -1.61 -22.60
N HIS A 397 1.95 -0.46 -23.20
CA HIS A 397 1.24 0.65 -22.55
C HIS A 397 -0.23 0.25 -22.34
N ILE A 398 -0.70 0.29 -21.09
CA ILE A 398 -2.10 0.14 -20.72
C ILE A 398 -2.72 1.55 -20.71
N LYS A 399 -3.67 1.80 -21.61
CA LYS A 399 -4.59 2.94 -21.53
C LYS A 399 -5.97 2.39 -21.21
N VAL A 400 -6.60 2.94 -20.18
CA VAL A 400 -8.00 2.66 -19.82
C VAL A 400 -8.91 3.58 -20.66
N PRO A 401 -9.97 3.07 -21.31
CA PRO A 401 -10.89 3.90 -22.08
C PRO A 401 -12.08 4.42 -21.24
N ASP A 402 -12.57 5.60 -21.62
CA ASP A 402 -13.66 6.34 -20.98
C ASP A 402 -15.05 5.68 -21.09
N ASN A 403 -15.75 5.72 -19.94
CA ASN A 403 -17.20 5.81 -19.71
C ASN A 403 -18.15 4.60 -19.82
N ASN A 404 -18.84 4.43 -18.68
CA ASN A 404 -20.20 3.96 -18.39
C ASN A 404 -20.50 2.45 -18.37
N PHE A 405 -20.99 2.06 -17.19
CA PHE A 405 -21.43 0.74 -16.71
C PHE A 405 -20.30 -0.22 -16.30
N GLY A 406 -20.52 -0.92 -15.19
CA GLY A 406 -19.50 -1.70 -14.49
C GLY A 406 -18.88 -2.77 -15.36
N HIS A 407 -17.55 -2.77 -15.48
CA HIS A 407 -16.75 -3.77 -16.17
C HIS A 407 -15.39 -3.87 -15.44
N ILE A 408 -14.91 -5.06 -15.04
CA ILE A 408 -14.18 -6.08 -15.83
C ILE A 408 -13.10 -5.43 -16.70
N PHE A 409 -11.86 -5.51 -16.24
CA PHE A 409 -10.66 -5.15 -17.01
C PHE A 409 -10.47 -6.18 -18.13
N ASP A 410 -10.78 -5.82 -19.37
CA ASP A 410 -10.53 -6.68 -20.53
C ASP A 410 -9.56 -6.00 -21.51
N GLY A 411 -8.54 -6.74 -21.91
CA GLY A 411 -7.42 -6.28 -22.71
C GLY A 411 -7.51 -6.73 -24.16
N ARG A 412 -8.22 -5.92 -24.98
CA ARG A 412 -8.12 -5.73 -26.45
C ARG A 412 -8.99 -6.59 -27.40
N PHE A 413 -9.89 -5.85 -28.06
CA PHE A 413 -10.23 -5.73 -29.50
C PHE A 413 -10.27 -6.95 -30.45
N ALA A 414 -11.42 -6.97 -31.14
CA ALA A 414 -11.94 -7.88 -32.17
C ALA A 414 -11.06 -8.16 -33.41
N ARG A 415 -11.22 -9.39 -33.92
CA ARG A 415 -12.09 -9.61 -35.10
C ARG A 415 -13.12 -10.68 -34.79
#